data_AF-A0A9D7UFW2-F1
#
_entry.id   AF-A0A9D7UFW2-F1
#
_cell.length_a   1.000
_cell.length_b   1.000
_cell.length_c   1.000
_cell.angle_alpha   90.00
_cell.angle_beta   90.00
_cell.angle_gamma   90.00
#
_symmetry.space_group_name_H-M   'P 1'
#
loop_
_entity.id
_entity.type
_entity.pdbx_description
1 polymer ?
#
loop_
_entity_poly.entity_id
_entity_poly.type
_entity_poly.pdbx_seq_one_letter_code
_entity_poly.pdbx_strand_id
1 'polypeptide(L)'
;MRRPGFTALEVLVASAVSVVVIVAAIGLMGFLNRMTRISEQRYEDTSELGILHETIRRAMQTLVAEAPPQVAPGTSQEEIDAARKAAEEEGKEAEESGETPGARSARAAGSRRTPFGGGAPTGHPRFILEPQIAGRSGPNDARRLEVVLLEQPAPGPLAISPTVRGVFELAPQVDGLALRWRSLQPPGMPIVLATRIRELRWTALSREFADDRFKAGSSAWRTDMRSSLPREYPKAVRLELVTMNNTRVDWLFEPAITTGPEP
;
A
#
# COMPACT_ATOMS: atom_id res chain seq x y z
N MET A 1 82.86 -4.02 -31.30
CA MET A 1 81.84 -3.40 -30.42
C MET A 1 81.05 -4.51 -29.72
N ARG A 2 81.35 -4.80 -28.46
CA ARG A 2 80.56 -5.77 -27.66
C ARG A 2 79.39 -5.01 -27.04
N ARG A 3 78.15 -5.39 -27.37
CA ARG A 3 76.97 -4.87 -26.68
C ARG A 3 76.93 -5.48 -25.27
N PRO A 4 76.74 -4.70 -24.20
CA PRO A 4 76.59 -5.27 -22.86
C PRO A 4 75.32 -6.12 -22.84
N GLY A 5 75.47 -7.40 -22.48
CA GLY A 5 74.33 -8.29 -22.24
C GLY A 5 73.65 -7.94 -20.93
N PHE A 6 72.34 -8.19 -20.85
CA PHE A 6 71.57 -8.02 -19.62
C PHE A 6 72.16 -8.83 -18.47
N THR A 7 72.24 -8.21 -17.31
CA THR A 7 72.68 -8.89 -16.09
C THR A 7 71.55 -9.77 -15.54
N ALA A 8 71.88 -10.90 -14.89
CA ALA A 8 70.87 -11.79 -14.30
C ALA A 8 69.95 -11.06 -13.30
N LEU A 9 70.46 -10.01 -12.66
CA LEU A 9 69.72 -9.18 -11.72
C LEU A 9 68.64 -8.33 -12.40
N GLU A 10 68.91 -7.76 -13.58
CA GLU A 10 67.90 -7.03 -14.37
C GLU A 10 66.76 -7.95 -14.80
N VAL A 11 67.07 -9.19 -15.21
CA VAL A 11 66.04 -10.18 -15.60
C VAL A 11 65.16 -10.55 -14.40
N LEU A 12 65.76 -10.68 -13.21
CA LEU A 12 65.03 -10.97 -11.98
C LEU A 12 64.11 -9.79 -11.59
N VAL A 13 64.60 -8.56 -11.64
CA VAL A 13 63.79 -7.36 -11.36
C VAL A 13 62.67 -7.21 -12.39
N ALA A 14 62.95 -7.38 -13.69
CA ALA A 14 61.95 -7.28 -14.74
C ALA A 14 60.85 -8.34 -14.58
N SER A 15 61.20 -9.57 -14.21
CA SER A 15 60.22 -10.64 -13.95
C SER A 15 59.37 -10.34 -12.71
N ALA A 16 59.97 -9.84 -11.63
CA ALA A 16 59.23 -9.44 -10.42
C ALA A 16 58.22 -8.31 -10.71
N VAL A 17 58.64 -7.28 -11.44
CA VAL A 17 57.75 -6.18 -11.85
C VAL A 17 56.61 -6.70 -12.74
N SER A 18 56.92 -7.59 -13.67
CA SER A 18 55.91 -8.19 -14.55
C SER A 18 54.83 -8.96 -13.76
N VAL A 19 55.24 -9.74 -12.75
CA VAL A 19 54.31 -10.45 -11.86
C VAL A 19 53.42 -9.47 -11.09
N VAL A 20 53.98 -8.40 -10.52
CA VAL A 20 53.20 -7.38 -9.80
C VAL A 20 52.16 -6.73 -10.71
N VAL A 21 52.53 -6.39 -11.95
CA VAL A 21 51.61 -5.80 -12.94
C VAL A 21 50.49 -6.78 -13.30
N ILE A 22 50.80 -8.06 -13.48
CA ILE A 22 49.78 -9.10 -13.78
C ILE A 22 48.81 -9.24 -12.61
N VAL A 23 49.30 -9.33 -11.37
CA VAL A 23 48.46 -9.42 -10.17
C VAL A 23 47.58 -8.17 -10.03
N ALA A 24 48.12 -6.98 -10.26
CA ALA A 24 47.36 -5.74 -10.23
C ALA A 24 46.27 -5.71 -11.31
N ALA A 25 46.56 -6.18 -12.53
CA ALA A 25 45.59 -6.25 -13.62
C ALA A 25 44.45 -7.23 -13.31
N ILE A 26 44.77 -8.41 -12.76
CA ILE A 26 43.76 -9.39 -12.32
C ILE A 26 42.90 -8.81 -11.20
N GLY A 27 43.51 -8.15 -10.21
CA GLY A 27 42.79 -7.48 -9.12
C GLY A 27 41.84 -6.40 -9.63
N LEU A 28 42.30 -5.59 -10.59
CA LEU A 28 41.49 -4.54 -11.21
C LEU A 28 40.31 -5.13 -11.99
N MET A 29 40.53 -6.17 -12.81
CA MET A 29 39.43 -6.83 -13.53
C MET A 29 38.41 -7.45 -12.57
N GLY A 30 38.87 -8.08 -11.49
CA GLY A 30 37.99 -8.62 -10.45
C GLY A 30 37.13 -7.54 -9.79
N PHE A 31 37.73 -6.38 -9.50
CA PHE A 31 37.03 -5.22 -8.96
C PHE A 31 36.00 -4.65 -9.95
N LEU A 32 36.37 -4.48 -11.22
CA LEU A 32 35.46 -4.00 -12.28
C LEU A 32 34.26 -4.93 -12.45
N ASN A 33 34.48 -6.24 -12.51
CA ASN A 33 33.41 -7.23 -12.62
C ASN A 33 32.46 -7.24 -11.41
N ARG A 34 33.00 -6.95 -10.22
CA ARG A 34 32.17 -6.78 -9.02
C ARG A 34 31.34 -5.50 -9.09
N MET A 35 31.93 -4.39 -9.54
CA MET A 35 31.22 -3.12 -9.68
C MET A 35 30.11 -3.18 -10.74
N THR A 36 30.37 -3.80 -11.90
CA THR A 36 29.35 -3.94 -12.96
C THR A 36 28.14 -4.71 -12.47
N ARG A 37 28.35 -5.85 -11.77
CA ARG A 37 27.27 -6.63 -11.16
C ARG A 37 26.44 -5.82 -10.16
N ILE A 38 27.09 -5.04 -9.29
CA ILE A 38 26.38 -4.18 -8.33
C ILE A 38 25.58 -3.09 -9.05
N SER A 39 26.14 -2.51 -10.12
CA SER A 39 25.46 -1.48 -10.91
C SER A 39 24.25 -2.04 -11.65
N GLU A 40 24.38 -3.22 -12.26
CA GLU A 40 23.31 -3.92 -12.97
C GLU A 40 22.15 -4.25 -12.01
N GLN A 41 22.45 -4.77 -10.82
CA GLN A 41 21.47 -5.03 -9.78
C GLN A 41 20.73 -3.76 -9.33
N ARG A 42 21.45 -2.64 -9.15
CA ARG A 42 20.82 -1.37 -8.78
C ARG A 42 19.94 -0.81 -9.90
N TYR A 43 20.33 -1.02 -11.15
CA TYR A 43 19.56 -0.60 -12.31
C TYR A 43 18.24 -1.38 -12.41
N GLU A 44 18.32 -2.72 -12.27
CA GLU A 44 17.14 -3.59 -12.21
C GLU A 44 16.18 -3.15 -11.09
N ASP A 45 16.68 -3.01 -9.85
CA ASP A 45 15.89 -2.55 -8.71
C ASP A 45 15.21 -1.20 -9.00
N THR A 46 15.94 -0.23 -9.57
CA THR A 46 15.39 1.11 -9.85
C THR A 46 14.31 1.05 -10.92
N SER A 47 14.48 0.21 -11.94
CA SER A 47 13.51 0.03 -13.00
C SER A 47 12.21 -0.63 -12.50
N GLU A 48 12.32 -1.67 -11.66
CA GLU A 48 11.18 -2.34 -11.04
C GLU A 48 10.42 -1.37 -10.12
N LEU A 49 11.14 -0.59 -9.33
CA LEU A 49 10.56 0.43 -8.44
C LEU A 49 9.84 1.54 -9.22
N GLY A 50 10.35 1.92 -10.40
CA GLY A 50 9.70 2.90 -11.26
C GLY A 50 8.34 2.42 -11.79
N ILE A 51 8.29 1.18 -12.27
CA ILE A 51 7.03 0.54 -12.73
C ILE A 51 6.05 0.39 -11.56
N LEU A 52 6.55 -0.01 -10.38
CA LEU A 52 5.74 -0.15 -9.19
C LEU A 52 5.14 1.20 -8.75
N HIS A 53 5.95 2.25 -8.68
CA HIS A 53 5.50 3.59 -8.31
C HIS A 53 4.37 4.06 -9.24
N GLU A 54 4.55 3.93 -10.55
CA GLU A 54 3.54 4.34 -11.52
C GLU A 54 2.24 3.55 -11.40
N THR A 55 2.33 2.24 -11.16
CA THR A 55 1.18 1.35 -10.94
C THR A 55 0.38 1.77 -9.71
N ILE A 56 1.06 2.01 -8.57
CA ILE A 56 0.41 2.42 -7.32
C ILE A 56 -0.15 3.84 -7.45
N ARG A 57 0.59 4.75 -8.08
CA ARG A 57 0.16 6.13 -8.33
C ARG A 57 -1.15 6.16 -9.09
N ARG A 58 -1.26 5.39 -10.18
CA ARG A 58 -2.51 5.25 -10.95
C ARG A 58 -3.64 4.73 -10.07
N ALA A 59 -3.37 3.69 -9.28
CA ALA A 59 -4.36 3.14 -8.35
C ALA A 59 -4.88 4.19 -7.37
N MET A 60 -3.99 5.01 -6.79
CA MET A 60 -4.39 6.05 -5.82
C MET A 60 -5.12 7.23 -6.48
N GLN A 61 -4.98 7.43 -7.78
CA GLN A 61 -5.65 8.50 -8.53
C GLN A 61 -7.07 8.13 -8.99
N THR A 62 -7.44 6.85 -8.91
CA THR A 62 -8.72 6.36 -9.41
C THR A 62 -9.62 5.84 -8.29
N LEU A 63 -9.53 6.40 -7.08
CA LEU A 63 -10.32 5.91 -5.96
C LEU A 63 -11.79 6.29 -6.11
N VAL A 64 -12.67 5.30 -5.95
CA VAL A 64 -14.12 5.52 -6.06
C VAL A 64 -14.73 5.71 -4.68
N ALA A 65 -15.38 6.86 -4.51
CA ALA A 65 -16.25 7.15 -3.37
C ALA A 65 -17.65 6.59 -3.58
N GLU A 66 -18.35 6.23 -2.50
CA GLU A 66 -19.78 5.93 -2.59
C GLU A 66 -20.53 7.18 -3.07
N ALA A 67 -21.28 7.05 -4.17
CA ALA A 67 -22.32 8.02 -4.47
C ALA A 67 -23.30 7.99 -3.28
N PRO A 68 -23.66 9.14 -2.69
CA PRO A 68 -24.71 9.15 -1.68
C PRO A 68 -25.94 8.43 -2.23
N PRO A 69 -26.69 7.68 -1.40
CA PRO A 69 -27.80 6.87 -1.88
C PRO A 69 -28.68 7.72 -2.78
N GLN A 70 -28.75 7.35 -4.06
CA GLN A 70 -29.61 8.05 -5.00
C GLN A 70 -31.04 7.83 -4.50
N VAL A 71 -31.64 8.92 -4.05
CA VAL A 71 -33.04 8.97 -3.64
C VAL A 71 -33.86 8.44 -4.81
N ALA A 72 -34.66 7.40 -4.57
CA ALA A 72 -35.50 6.82 -5.60
C ALA A 72 -36.39 7.92 -6.20
N PRO A 73 -36.65 7.93 -7.53
CA PRO A 73 -37.51 8.93 -8.13
C PRO A 73 -38.91 8.82 -7.51
N GLY A 74 -39.28 9.78 -6.65
CA GLY A 74 -40.57 9.81 -5.94
C GLY A 74 -40.51 10.09 -4.43
N THR A 75 -39.33 10.14 -3.81
CA THR A 75 -39.23 10.53 -2.39
C THR A 75 -39.30 12.05 -2.26
N SER A 76 -40.22 12.53 -1.43
CA SER A 76 -40.44 13.97 -1.24
C SER A 76 -39.26 14.63 -0.53
N GLN A 77 -38.94 15.89 -0.85
CA GLN A 77 -37.84 16.63 -0.22
C GLN A 77 -37.97 16.67 1.32
N GLU A 78 -39.20 16.62 1.84
CA GLU A 78 -39.50 16.56 3.28
C GLU A 78 -39.06 15.24 3.94
N GLU A 79 -39.15 14.10 3.23
CA GLU A 79 -38.64 12.81 3.73
C GLU A 79 -37.12 12.77 3.76
N ILE A 80 -36.46 13.47 2.83
CA ILE A 80 -35.00 13.60 2.79
C ILE A 80 -34.52 14.46 3.97
N ASP A 81 -35.19 15.58 4.25
CA ASP A 81 -34.85 16.46 5.37
C ASP A 81 -35.16 15.79 6.73
N ALA A 82 -36.20 14.96 6.80
CA ALA A 82 -36.51 14.15 7.98
C ALA A 82 -35.48 13.05 8.22
N ALA A 83 -35.06 12.32 7.18
CA ALA A 83 -34.02 11.29 7.28
C ALA A 83 -32.65 11.87 7.63
N ARG A 84 -32.32 13.06 7.10
CA ARG A 84 -31.10 13.78 7.44
C ARG A 84 -31.09 14.26 8.90
N LYS A 85 -32.21 14.79 9.39
CA LYS A 85 -32.36 15.16 10.81
C LYS A 85 -32.27 13.95 11.73
N ALA A 86 -32.89 12.83 11.35
CA ALA A 86 -32.82 11.59 12.12
C ALA A 86 -31.37 11.06 12.21
N ALA A 87 -30.61 11.09 11.10
CA ALA A 87 -29.21 10.67 11.10
C ALA A 87 -28.28 11.63 11.88
N GLU A 88 -28.59 12.93 11.91
CA GLU A 88 -27.86 13.93 12.72
C GLU A 88 -28.20 13.84 14.22
N GLU A 89 -29.40 13.37 14.59
CA GLU A 89 -29.79 13.10 16.00
C GLU A 89 -29.23 11.76 16.50
N GLU A 90 -29.24 10.71 15.69
CA GLU A 90 -28.69 9.39 16.04
C GLU A 90 -27.16 9.44 16.25
N GLY A 91 -26.46 10.34 15.54
CA GLY A 91 -25.04 10.61 15.74
C GLY A 91 -24.72 11.38 17.03
N LYS A 92 -25.68 12.12 17.60
CA LYS A 92 -25.51 12.86 18.86
C LYS A 92 -25.85 12.01 20.09
N GLU A 93 -26.83 11.14 20.00
CA GLU A 93 -27.20 10.24 21.12
C GLU A 93 -26.10 9.19 21.41
N ALA A 94 -25.35 8.75 20.39
CA ALA A 94 -24.21 7.85 20.58
C ALA A 94 -23.00 8.51 21.26
N GLU A 95 -22.94 9.84 21.32
CA GLU A 95 -21.84 10.58 21.95
C GLU A 95 -22.14 10.95 23.42
N GLU A 96 -23.41 10.91 23.84
CA GLU A 96 -23.85 11.29 25.20
C GLU A 96 -24.04 10.09 26.15
N SER A 97 -24.22 8.86 25.63
CA SER A 97 -24.30 7.65 26.47
C SER A 97 -22.92 7.06 26.79
N GLY A 98 -22.15 7.76 27.61
CA GLY A 98 -20.97 7.22 28.27
C GLY A 98 -21.36 6.18 29.33
N GLU A 99 -21.46 4.90 28.95
CA GLU A 99 -21.64 3.82 29.94
C GLU A 99 -20.88 2.54 29.53
N THR A 100 -19.84 2.21 30.30
CA THR A 100 -19.20 0.89 30.31
C THR A 100 -20.00 0.00 31.26
N PRO A 101 -20.43 -1.23 30.92
CA PRO A 101 -19.76 -2.41 31.52
C PRO A 101 -19.88 -3.73 30.74
N GLY A 102 -19.05 -4.70 31.13
CA GLY A 102 -18.99 -6.04 30.54
C GLY A 102 -19.88 -7.14 31.13
N ALA A 103 -19.74 -8.31 30.51
CA ALA A 103 -19.99 -9.69 30.97
C ALA A 103 -21.43 -10.21 31.23
N ARG A 104 -21.68 -11.37 30.57
CA ARG A 104 -22.64 -12.50 30.83
C ARG A 104 -24.03 -12.50 30.16
N SER A 105 -24.11 -13.32 29.11
CA SER A 105 -24.99 -14.50 28.93
C SER A 105 -26.36 -14.54 29.64
N ALA A 106 -27.46 -14.61 28.86
CA ALA A 106 -28.27 -15.83 28.64
C ALA A 106 -29.60 -15.58 27.87
N ARG A 107 -29.80 -16.37 26.81
CA ARG A 107 -31.04 -17.06 26.37
C ARG A 107 -32.42 -16.37 26.46
N ALA A 108 -33.05 -16.25 25.28
CA ALA A 108 -34.26 -16.96 24.82
C ALA A 108 -35.44 -16.11 24.28
N ALA A 109 -35.80 -16.46 23.04
CA ALA A 109 -37.15 -16.56 22.47
C ALA A 109 -38.04 -15.31 22.32
N GLY A 110 -38.32 -14.96 21.07
CA GLY A 110 -39.39 -14.03 20.71
C GLY A 110 -39.41 -13.67 19.23
N SER A 111 -39.50 -14.68 18.34
CA SER A 111 -39.73 -14.47 16.91
C SER A 111 -41.09 -13.80 16.68
N ARG A 112 -41.08 -12.49 16.46
CA ARG A 112 -42.15 -11.75 15.79
C ARG A 112 -41.54 -11.04 14.58
N ARG A 113 -41.86 -11.57 13.40
CA ARG A 113 -41.68 -10.90 12.12
C ARG A 113 -42.49 -9.60 12.12
N THR A 114 -41.81 -8.48 12.03
CA THR A 114 -42.30 -7.29 11.33
C THR A 114 -41.70 -7.30 9.92
N PRO A 115 -42.50 -7.11 8.86
CA PRO A 115 -42.00 -6.87 7.51
C PRO A 115 -41.60 -5.39 7.39
N PHE A 116 -40.55 -5.10 6.61
CA PHE A 116 -39.97 -3.77 6.40
C PHE A 116 -39.13 -3.22 7.56
N GLY A 117 -37.91 -3.75 7.71
CA GLY A 117 -36.83 -3.13 8.46
C GLY A 117 -35.77 -2.62 7.48
N GLY A 118 -35.56 -1.31 7.46
CA GLY A 118 -34.53 -0.65 6.68
C GLY A 118 -33.18 -1.31 6.91
N GLY A 119 -32.58 -1.80 5.83
CA GLY A 119 -31.20 -2.21 5.86
C GLY A 119 -30.34 -1.01 6.18
N ALA A 120 -29.66 -1.05 7.33
CA ALA A 120 -28.41 -0.31 7.50
C ALA A 120 -27.60 -0.50 6.21
N PRO A 121 -26.93 0.54 5.66
CA PRO A 121 -26.04 0.33 4.54
C PRO A 121 -24.96 -0.65 4.99
N THR A 122 -25.12 -1.93 4.62
CA THR A 122 -24.10 -2.96 4.74
C THR A 122 -23.05 -2.67 3.67
N GLY A 123 -22.49 -1.46 3.69
CA GLY A 123 -21.41 -1.03 2.85
C GLY A 123 -20.13 -1.61 3.42
N HIS A 124 -19.56 -2.60 2.75
CA HIS A 124 -18.20 -3.02 3.07
C HIS A 124 -17.27 -1.80 2.97
N PRO A 125 -16.35 -1.59 3.93
CA PRO A 125 -15.47 -0.44 3.90
C PRO A 125 -14.64 -0.46 2.59
N ARG A 126 -14.57 0.69 1.93
CA ARG A 126 -14.00 0.82 0.57
C ARG A 126 -12.51 1.15 0.60
N PHE A 127 -12.05 1.74 1.69
CA PHE A 127 -10.65 1.87 2.04
C PHE A 127 -10.40 1.13 3.35
N ILE A 128 -9.49 0.17 3.34
CA ILE A 128 -9.08 -0.55 4.55
C ILE A 128 -7.57 -0.67 4.55
N LEU A 129 -6.95 -0.04 5.53
CA LEU A 129 -5.58 -0.24 5.91
C LEU A 129 -5.55 -1.22 7.09
N GLU A 130 -5.16 -2.46 6.82
CA GLU A 130 -5.22 -3.56 7.78
C GLU A 130 -3.82 -3.85 8.39
N PRO A 131 -3.63 -3.63 9.71
CA PRO A 131 -2.49 -4.13 10.45
C PRO A 131 -2.73 -5.62 10.72
N GLN A 132 -2.21 -6.53 9.88
CA GLN A 132 -2.49 -7.95 10.08
C GLN A 132 -1.71 -8.49 11.28
N ILE A 133 -2.40 -8.90 12.35
CA ILE A 133 -1.78 -9.58 13.50
C ILE A 133 -2.45 -10.93 13.76
N ALA A 134 -1.65 -11.98 13.80
CA ALA A 134 -1.75 -13.00 14.85
C ALA A 134 -0.36 -13.63 15.07
N GLY A 135 0.34 -13.20 16.14
CA GLY A 135 1.41 -14.00 16.74
C GLY A 135 2.60 -13.25 17.36
N ARG A 136 3.13 -12.23 16.68
CA ARG A 136 4.15 -11.32 17.25
C ARG A 136 4.30 -10.14 16.30
N SER A 137 3.58 -9.07 16.61
CA SER A 137 3.67 -7.80 15.90
C SER A 137 4.85 -6.99 16.36
N GLY A 138 5.58 -6.47 15.37
CA GLY A 138 6.60 -5.46 15.52
C GLY A 138 7.45 -5.31 14.23
N PRO A 139 7.91 -4.08 13.89
CA PRO A 139 7.52 -2.77 14.41
C PRO A 139 6.66 -2.00 13.38
N ASN A 140 5.34 -2.28 13.38
CA ASN A 140 4.21 -1.42 12.93
C ASN A 140 3.98 -1.35 11.40
N ASP A 141 3.54 -2.42 10.72
CA ASP A 141 2.18 -3.02 10.63
C ASP A 141 1.10 -2.22 9.88
N ALA A 142 1.17 -2.28 8.56
CA ALA A 142 0.02 -2.49 7.67
C ALA A 142 0.57 -3.17 6.40
N ARG A 143 0.17 -4.42 6.15
CA ARG A 143 0.66 -5.22 4.99
C ARG A 143 -0.33 -5.27 3.84
N ARG A 144 -1.54 -4.83 4.14
CA ARG A 144 -2.69 -4.96 3.29
C ARG A 144 -3.35 -3.61 3.16
N LEU A 145 -3.51 -3.17 1.92
CA LEU A 145 -4.26 -1.97 1.58
C LEU A 145 -5.35 -2.38 0.59
N GLU A 146 -6.58 -2.38 1.08
CA GLU A 146 -7.76 -2.64 0.27
C GLU A 146 -8.36 -1.34 -0.22
N VAL A 147 -8.64 -1.27 -1.52
CA VAL A 147 -9.14 -0.08 -2.21
C VAL A 147 -10.15 -0.46 -3.29
N VAL A 148 -11.07 0.46 -3.56
CA VAL A 148 -11.98 0.39 -4.72
C VAL A 148 -11.52 1.41 -5.76
N LEU A 149 -11.28 0.93 -6.98
CA LEU A 149 -10.69 1.67 -8.09
C LEU A 149 -11.67 1.76 -9.27
N LEU A 150 -11.55 2.77 -10.13
CA LEU A 150 -12.24 2.78 -11.44
C LEU A 150 -11.67 1.71 -12.37
N GLU A 151 -10.34 1.56 -12.37
CA GLU A 151 -9.63 0.66 -13.28
C GLU A 151 -8.63 -0.22 -12.53
N GLN A 152 -8.28 -1.37 -13.12
CA GLN A 152 -7.22 -2.22 -12.58
C GLN A 152 -5.87 -1.52 -12.75
N PRO A 153 -5.03 -1.48 -11.71
CA PRO A 153 -3.74 -0.82 -11.77
C PRO A 153 -2.74 -1.59 -12.65
N ALA A 154 -2.95 -2.89 -12.86
CA ALA A 154 -2.11 -3.75 -13.68
C ALA A 154 -2.90 -4.28 -14.91
N PRO A 155 -2.26 -4.36 -16.10
CA PRO A 155 -2.90 -4.89 -17.29
C PRO A 155 -3.29 -6.35 -17.11
N GLY A 156 -4.54 -6.69 -17.41
CA GLY A 156 -5.07 -8.05 -17.26
C GLY A 156 -6.44 -8.20 -17.94
N PRO A 157 -6.93 -9.45 -18.13
CA PRO A 157 -8.12 -9.75 -18.93
C PRO A 157 -9.47 -9.39 -18.25
N LEU A 158 -9.45 -8.75 -17.08
CA LEU A 158 -10.66 -8.39 -16.33
C LEU A 158 -11.23 -7.06 -16.83
N ALA A 159 -11.72 -7.06 -18.07
CA ALA A 159 -12.09 -5.87 -18.83
C ALA A 159 -13.60 -5.57 -18.88
N ILE A 160 -14.38 -5.85 -17.82
CA ILE A 160 -15.86 -5.75 -17.87
C ILE A 160 -16.47 -4.95 -16.71
N SER A 161 -15.74 -4.65 -15.64
CA SER A 161 -16.29 -3.93 -14.48
C SER A 161 -15.88 -2.46 -14.51
N PRO A 162 -16.81 -1.49 -14.38
CA PRO A 162 -16.50 -0.05 -14.31
C PRO A 162 -15.79 0.33 -13.01
N THR A 163 -15.79 -0.57 -12.02
CA THR A 163 -15.05 -0.42 -10.78
C THR A 163 -14.46 -1.75 -10.36
N VAL A 164 -13.27 -1.73 -9.76
CA VAL A 164 -12.59 -2.91 -9.26
C VAL A 164 -12.25 -2.71 -7.80
N ARG A 165 -12.80 -3.58 -6.95
CA ARG A 165 -12.35 -3.71 -5.56
C ARG A 165 -11.17 -4.66 -5.55
N GLY A 166 -10.05 -4.22 -5.00
CA GLY A 166 -8.88 -5.08 -4.88
C GLY A 166 -8.00 -4.70 -3.72
N VAL A 167 -6.95 -5.48 -3.57
CA VAL A 167 -6.06 -5.43 -2.43
C VAL A 167 -4.61 -5.47 -2.88
N PHE A 168 -3.84 -4.51 -2.37
CA PHE A 168 -2.39 -4.61 -2.33
C PHE A 168 -2.01 -5.40 -1.09
N GLU A 169 -1.31 -6.51 -1.29
CA GLU A 169 -0.93 -7.40 -0.20
C GLU A 169 0.54 -7.81 -0.31
N LEU A 170 1.16 -7.96 0.85
CA LEU A 170 2.54 -8.44 0.97
C LEU A 170 2.52 -9.96 1.23
N ALA A 171 3.18 -10.73 0.37
CA ALA A 171 3.24 -12.18 0.48
C ALA A 171 4.69 -12.69 0.58
N PRO A 172 4.95 -13.76 1.34
CA PRO A 172 6.28 -14.37 1.36
C PRO A 172 6.63 -15.00 0.01
N GLN A 173 7.89 -14.90 -0.38
CA GLN A 173 8.50 -15.51 -1.57
C GLN A 173 9.88 -16.08 -1.18
N VAL A 174 10.48 -16.90 -2.05
CA VAL A 174 11.77 -17.57 -1.82
C VAL A 174 12.87 -16.58 -1.38
N ASP A 175 12.93 -15.40 -2.01
CA ASP A 175 14.00 -14.40 -1.79
C ASP A 175 13.51 -13.13 -1.07
N GLY A 176 12.49 -13.24 -0.21
CA GLY A 176 11.97 -12.12 0.57
C GLY A 176 10.46 -11.99 0.46
N LEU A 177 9.97 -10.76 0.33
CA LEU A 177 8.55 -10.46 0.19
C LEU A 177 8.21 -10.02 -1.23
N ALA A 178 6.98 -10.28 -1.62
CA ALA A 178 6.39 -9.85 -2.88
C ALA A 178 5.20 -8.96 -2.61
N LEU A 179 5.16 -7.79 -3.25
CA LEU A 179 3.96 -6.96 -3.29
C LEU A 179 3.12 -7.41 -4.47
N ARG A 180 1.89 -7.81 -4.21
CA ARG A 180 0.95 -8.25 -5.24
C ARG A 180 -0.36 -7.48 -5.16
N TRP A 181 -0.99 -7.30 -6.31
CA TRP A 181 -2.34 -6.79 -6.45
C TRP A 181 -3.29 -7.95 -6.71
N ARG A 182 -4.40 -8.01 -5.98
CA ARG A 182 -5.46 -8.98 -6.22
C ARG A 182 -6.80 -8.29 -6.35
N SER A 183 -7.46 -8.53 -7.48
CA SER A 183 -8.85 -8.14 -7.66
C SER A 183 -9.75 -9.03 -6.78
N LEU A 184 -10.49 -8.42 -5.86
CA LEU A 184 -11.49 -9.09 -5.01
C LEU A 184 -12.85 -9.12 -5.70
N GLN A 185 -13.19 -8.05 -6.42
CA GLN A 185 -14.43 -7.94 -7.19
C GLN A 185 -14.16 -7.14 -8.48
N PRO A 186 -14.28 -7.76 -9.67
CA PRO A 186 -14.48 -9.21 -9.89
C PRO A 186 -13.29 -10.02 -9.33
N PRO A 187 -13.49 -11.27 -8.88
CA PRO A 187 -12.39 -12.07 -8.35
C PRO A 187 -11.36 -12.36 -9.45
N GLY A 188 -10.09 -12.07 -9.16
CA GLY A 188 -8.99 -12.25 -10.09
C GLY A 188 -7.80 -12.96 -9.46
N MET A 189 -6.90 -13.47 -10.30
CA MET A 189 -5.62 -13.99 -9.82
C MET A 189 -4.74 -12.84 -9.29
N PRO A 190 -3.95 -13.07 -8.23
CA PRO A 190 -2.98 -12.08 -7.77
C PRO A 190 -1.90 -11.85 -8.83
N ILE A 191 -1.61 -10.59 -9.13
CA ILE A 191 -0.54 -10.14 -10.01
C ILE A 191 0.61 -9.65 -9.14
N VAL A 192 1.81 -10.20 -9.35
CA VAL A 192 3.02 -9.75 -8.64
C VAL A 192 3.47 -8.43 -9.26
N LEU A 193 3.56 -7.38 -8.45
CA LEU A 193 3.98 -6.04 -8.87
C LEU A 193 5.47 -5.79 -8.60
N ALA A 194 5.98 -6.34 -7.50
CA ALA A 194 7.38 -6.27 -7.14
C ALA A 194 7.78 -7.45 -6.26
N THR A 195 9.06 -7.82 -6.30
CA THR A 195 9.64 -8.92 -5.51
C THR A 195 10.85 -8.43 -4.73
N ARG A 196 11.51 -9.34 -3.98
CA ARG A 196 12.74 -9.03 -3.22
C ARG A 196 12.57 -7.83 -2.28
N ILE A 197 11.38 -7.70 -1.70
CA ILE A 197 11.08 -6.68 -0.71
C ILE A 197 11.50 -7.21 0.65
N ARG A 198 12.32 -6.46 1.38
CA ARG A 198 12.67 -6.76 2.76
C ARG A 198 11.59 -6.27 3.72
N GLU A 199 11.18 -5.03 3.54
CA GLU A 199 10.23 -4.34 4.41
C GLU A 199 9.27 -3.49 3.57
N LEU A 200 8.01 -3.44 3.97
CA LEU A 200 6.99 -2.58 3.37
C LEU A 200 6.04 -2.08 4.44
N ARG A 201 5.73 -0.79 4.39
CA ARG A 201 4.80 -0.13 5.31
C ARG A 201 3.90 0.85 4.57
N TRP A 202 2.61 0.71 4.82
CA TRP A 202 1.59 1.69 4.44
C TRP A 202 1.22 2.53 5.66
N THR A 203 1.13 3.84 5.49
CA THR A 203 0.58 4.76 6.49
C THR A 203 -0.37 5.73 5.81
N ALA A 204 -1.41 6.13 6.51
CA ALA A 204 -2.45 7.01 5.98
C ALA A 204 -2.59 8.24 6.88
N LEU A 205 -2.66 9.41 6.27
CA LEU A 205 -2.93 10.68 6.93
C LEU A 205 -4.44 10.94 6.89
N SER A 206 -5.09 10.98 8.05
CA SER A 206 -6.54 11.27 8.14
C SER A 206 -6.85 12.69 7.65
N ARG A 207 -8.05 12.88 7.11
CA ARG A 207 -8.63 14.20 6.80
C ARG A 207 -9.29 14.84 8.01
N GLU A 208 -9.61 14.06 9.05
CA GLU A 208 -10.29 14.57 10.23
C GLU A 208 -9.59 15.82 10.76
N PHE A 209 -10.37 16.90 10.81
CA PHE A 209 -10.05 18.08 11.58
C PHE A 209 -9.67 17.61 12.99
N ALA A 210 -8.73 18.32 13.60
CA ALA A 210 -8.50 18.25 15.02
C ALA A 210 -9.84 18.45 15.75
N ASP A 211 -10.58 17.36 16.00
CA ASP A 211 -11.69 17.34 16.92
C ASP A 211 -11.09 17.85 18.25
N ASP A 212 -11.73 18.78 18.94
CA ASP A 212 -11.12 19.57 20.05
C ASP A 212 -10.55 18.72 21.22
N ARG A 213 -10.76 17.40 21.19
CA ARG A 213 -10.14 16.40 22.06
C ARG A 213 -8.72 15.99 21.64
N PHE A 214 -8.35 16.17 20.38
CA PHE A 214 -6.99 16.02 19.84
C PHE A 214 -6.43 17.42 19.56
N LYS A 215 -5.59 17.92 20.48
CA LYS A 215 -4.88 19.19 20.36
C LYS A 215 -4.47 19.47 18.90
N ALA A 216 -4.98 20.58 18.37
CA ALA A 216 -4.58 21.16 17.09
C ALA A 216 -3.06 21.01 16.88
N GLY A 217 -2.67 20.08 16.01
CA GLY A 217 -1.27 19.78 15.73
C GLY A 217 -0.94 18.33 15.35
N SER A 218 -1.73 17.33 15.78
CA SER A 218 -1.42 15.93 15.40
C SER A 218 -2.13 15.52 14.12
N SER A 219 -1.57 15.93 12.98
CA SER A 219 -1.67 15.16 11.73
C SER A 219 -1.03 13.78 11.95
N ALA A 220 -1.73 12.89 12.65
CA ALA A 220 -1.20 11.60 13.03
C ALA A 220 -1.26 10.67 11.83
N TRP A 221 -0.10 10.27 11.32
CA TRP A 221 0.02 9.15 10.40
C TRP A 221 -0.46 7.89 11.11
N ARG A 222 -1.45 7.21 10.52
CA ARG A 222 -2.05 5.99 11.07
C ARG A 222 -1.69 4.78 10.23
N THR A 223 -1.53 3.65 10.89
CA THR A 223 -1.34 2.33 10.26
C THR A 223 -2.64 1.51 10.25
N ASP A 224 -3.68 2.04 10.88
CA ASP A 224 -5.00 1.46 11.05
C ASP A 224 -6.04 2.49 10.60
N MET A 225 -6.53 2.35 9.37
CA MET A 225 -7.51 3.30 8.83
C MET A 225 -8.59 2.56 8.06
N ARG A 226 -9.83 2.94 8.29
CA ARG A 226 -11.01 2.39 7.61
C ARG A 226 -11.92 3.53 7.26
N SER A 227 -12.35 3.57 6.02
CA SER A 227 -13.21 4.64 5.53
C SER A 227 -14.30 4.04 4.64
N SER A 228 -15.55 4.39 4.93
CA SER A 228 -16.69 4.07 4.08
C SER A 228 -17.19 5.32 3.36
N LEU A 229 -17.01 6.51 3.95
CA LEU A 229 -17.46 7.76 3.36
C LEU A 229 -16.33 8.51 2.63
N PRO A 230 -16.65 9.27 1.56
CA PRO A 230 -15.64 10.04 0.79
C PRO A 230 -14.86 11.04 1.66
N ARG A 231 -15.53 11.63 2.66
CA ARG A 231 -14.93 12.59 3.60
C ARG A 231 -13.94 11.95 4.57
N GLU A 232 -14.08 10.65 4.82
CA GLU A 232 -13.24 9.87 5.74
C GLU A 232 -12.01 9.28 5.05
N TYR A 233 -11.92 9.37 3.72
CA TYR A 233 -10.75 8.87 2.99
C TYR A 233 -9.50 9.64 3.41
N PRO A 234 -8.33 8.99 3.37
CA PRO A 234 -7.10 9.66 3.74
C PRO A 234 -6.80 10.86 2.85
N LYS A 235 -6.21 11.89 3.45
CA LYS A 235 -5.63 13.02 2.74
C LYS A 235 -4.41 12.59 1.95
N ALA A 236 -3.60 11.71 2.53
CA ALA A 236 -2.41 11.16 1.88
C ALA A 236 -2.16 9.72 2.33
N VAL A 237 -1.61 8.90 1.45
CA VAL A 237 -1.13 7.56 1.73
C VAL A 237 0.37 7.53 1.46
N ARG A 238 1.15 7.12 2.45
CA ARG A 238 2.59 6.97 2.35
C ARG A 238 2.95 5.49 2.31
N LEU A 239 3.77 5.13 1.33
CA LEU A 239 4.36 3.81 1.16
C LEU A 239 5.86 3.90 1.39
N GLU A 240 6.34 3.24 2.43
CA GLU A 240 7.77 3.02 2.64
C GLU A 240 8.12 1.59 2.27
N LEU A 241 9.13 1.41 1.43
CA LEU A 241 9.57 0.10 0.95
C LEU A 241 11.09 0.02 1.00
N VAL A 242 11.62 -1.10 1.47
CA VAL A 242 13.05 -1.41 1.45
C VAL A 242 13.27 -2.73 0.72
N THR A 243 14.13 -2.75 -0.30
CA THR A 243 14.50 -3.95 -1.04
C THR A 243 15.56 -4.77 -0.30
N MET A 244 15.75 -6.03 -0.69
CA MET A 244 16.82 -6.89 -0.16
C MET A 244 18.23 -6.32 -0.40
N ASN A 245 18.40 -5.49 -1.43
CA ASN A 245 19.65 -4.77 -1.73
C ASN A 245 19.79 -3.46 -0.92
N ASN A 246 18.91 -3.22 0.06
CA ASN A 246 18.88 -2.05 0.91
C ASN A 246 18.57 -0.72 0.18
N THR A 247 17.97 -0.80 -1.02
CA THR A 247 17.37 0.35 -1.69
C THR A 247 16.09 0.72 -0.92
N ARG A 248 16.03 1.95 -0.40
CA ARG A 248 14.86 2.47 0.32
C ARG A 248 14.13 3.48 -0.56
N VAL A 249 12.81 3.31 -0.65
CA VAL A 249 11.91 4.29 -1.26
C VAL A 249 10.84 4.70 -0.26
N ASP A 250 10.39 5.93 -0.43
CA ASP A 250 9.39 6.56 0.41
C ASP A 250 8.51 7.41 -0.50
N TRP A 251 7.32 6.89 -0.80
CA TRP A 251 6.39 7.50 -1.73
C TRP A 251 5.19 8.04 -1.00
N LEU A 252 4.76 9.22 -1.40
CA LEU A 252 3.61 9.91 -0.87
C LEU A 252 2.58 10.08 -1.99
N PHE A 253 1.39 9.54 -1.79
CA PHE A 253 0.29 9.60 -2.73
C PHE A 253 -0.84 10.44 -2.15
N GLU A 254 -1.36 11.36 -2.95
CA GLU A 254 -2.62 12.04 -2.66
C GLU A 254 -3.76 11.27 -3.33
N PRO A 255 -4.68 10.67 -2.56
CA PRO A 255 -5.78 9.93 -3.14
C PRO A 255 -6.76 10.88 -3.81
N ALA A 256 -6.96 10.72 -5.12
CA ALA A 256 -8.00 11.43 -5.85
C ALA A 256 -9.30 10.61 -5.75
N ILE A 257 -10.34 11.27 -5.25
CA ILE A 257 -11.62 10.63 -4.95
C ILE A 257 -12.64 11.11 -5.97
N THR A 258 -13.20 10.19 -6.73
CA THR A 258 -14.31 10.47 -7.64
C THR A 258 -15.62 9.99 -7.02
N THR A 259 -16.64 10.85 -7.01
CA THR A 259 -18.00 10.51 -6.55
C THR A 259 -18.88 10.29 -7.77
N GLY A 260 -19.29 9.05 -8.06
CA GLY A 260 -20.32 8.79 -9.08
C GLY A 260 -20.10 7.54 -9.94
N PRO A 261 -21.15 7.11 -10.68
CA PRO A 261 -21.15 5.87 -11.47
C PRO A 261 -20.34 5.93 -12.78
N GLU A 262 -19.81 7.09 -13.18
CA GLU A 262 -18.91 7.28 -14.33
C GLU A 262 -17.88 8.40 -14.04
N PRO A 263 -16.69 8.36 -14.69
CA PRO A 263 -15.58 9.31 -14.51
C PRO A 263 -15.85 10.73 -15.04
#